data_AF-A0A6A3LI00-F1
#
_entry.id   AF-A0A6A3LI00-F1
#
_cell.length_a   1.000
_cell.length_b   1.000
_cell.length_c   1.000
_cell.angle_alpha   90.00
_cell.angle_beta   90.00
_cell.angle_gamma   90.00
#
_symmetry.space_group_name_H-M   'P 1'
#
loop_
_entity.id
_entity.type
_entity.pdbx_description
1 polymer ?
#
loop_
_entity_poly.entity_id
_entity_poly.type
_entity_poly.pdbx_seq_one_letter_code
_entity_poly.pdbx_strand_id
1 'polypeptide(L)'
;MIEISQQEPANIRGTAMGDCDVIFYWFSIVSAFFTGLGLNSEDYGGTFSWSVGFNAVMGVCAGMSFIVLPFCWFCIKEERVTSGPSKSVFVFLYELVQRKTIYRYIAFRFFYNVLAMISVTSSSAIQSTWAGVEPINNGIATMLAAFLTMLGTLFTSSLKNQNYFFEVVLQ
;
A
#
# COMPACT_ATOMS: atom_id res chain seq x y z
N MET A 1 -7.93 -5.38 9.73
CA MET A 1 -6.48 -5.55 9.94
C MET A 1 -6.01 -5.10 11.32
N ILE A 2 -6.33 -3.87 11.75
CA ILE A 2 -5.91 -3.38 13.08
C ILE A 2 -6.41 -4.27 14.21
N GLU A 3 -7.67 -4.71 14.16
CA GLU A 3 -8.24 -5.63 15.15
C GLU A 3 -7.53 -7.00 15.16
N ILE A 4 -7.25 -7.55 13.98
CA ILE A 4 -6.49 -8.81 13.83
C ILE A 4 -5.09 -8.66 14.42
N SER A 5 -4.37 -7.58 14.10
CA SER A 5 -3.05 -7.31 14.71
C SER A 5 -3.13 -7.01 16.20
N GLN A 6 -4.26 -6.50 16.72
CA GLN A 6 -4.45 -6.33 18.16
C GLN A 6 -4.66 -7.66 18.89
N GLN A 7 -5.14 -8.71 18.21
CA GLN A 7 -5.24 -10.05 18.78
C GLN A 7 -3.88 -10.75 18.86
N GLU A 8 -2.87 -10.29 18.11
CA GLU A 8 -1.51 -10.83 18.19
C GLU A 8 -0.82 -10.51 19.54
N PRO A 9 -0.01 -11.45 20.06
CA PRO A 9 0.87 -11.21 21.20
C PRO A 9 1.73 -9.95 21.00
N ALA A 10 1.99 -9.21 22.08
CA ALA A 10 2.64 -7.90 22.03
C ALA A 10 4.02 -7.91 21.34
N ASN A 11 4.73 -9.04 21.40
CA ASN A 11 6.07 -9.26 20.87
C ASN A 11 6.09 -9.54 19.34
N ILE A 12 5.00 -10.07 18.77
CA ILE A 12 4.85 -10.24 17.31
C ILE A 12 3.87 -9.25 16.67
N ARG A 13 3.16 -8.46 17.47
CA ARG A 13 2.13 -7.51 17.03
C ARG A 13 2.55 -6.69 15.81
N GLY A 14 1.66 -6.69 14.80
CA GLY A 14 1.83 -6.05 13.50
C GLY A 14 2.26 -7.00 12.39
N THR A 15 2.44 -8.30 12.64
CA THR A 15 2.76 -9.29 11.61
C THR A 15 1.64 -9.43 10.58
N ALA A 16 0.38 -9.53 11.00
CA ALA A 16 -0.75 -9.64 10.08
C ALA A 16 -0.90 -8.42 9.15
N MET A 17 -0.58 -7.21 9.64
CA MET A 17 -0.53 -6.01 8.78
C MET A 17 0.66 -6.08 7.81
N GLY A 18 1.83 -6.52 8.27
CA GLY A 18 3.00 -6.70 7.41
C GLY A 18 2.79 -7.73 6.30
N ASP A 19 2.15 -8.86 6.59
CA ASP A 19 1.83 -9.90 5.60
C ASP A 19 0.89 -9.36 4.50
N CYS A 20 -0.10 -8.56 4.89
CA CYS A 20 -0.99 -7.90 3.95
C CYS A 20 -0.23 -6.89 3.06
N ASP A 21 0.69 -6.12 3.64
CA ASP A 21 1.54 -5.18 2.90
C ASP A 21 2.46 -5.91 1.90
N VAL A 22 2.99 -7.08 2.26
CA VAL A 22 3.79 -7.92 1.34
C VAL A 22 2.98 -8.30 0.11
N ILE A 23 1.73 -8.75 0.30
CA ILE A 23 0.83 -9.09 -0.80
C ILE A 23 0.54 -7.85 -1.66
N PHE A 24 0.27 -6.71 -1.04
CA PHE A 24 0.07 -5.44 -1.74
C PHE A 24 1.26 -5.07 -2.62
N TYR A 25 2.49 -5.11 -2.08
CA TYR A 25 3.69 -4.79 -2.85
C TYR A 25 3.95 -5.78 -3.97
N TRP A 26 3.62 -7.06 -3.79
CA TRP A 26 3.71 -8.05 -4.86
C TRP A 26 2.82 -7.69 -6.06
N PHE A 27 1.56 -7.33 -5.81
CA PHE A 27 0.67 -6.83 -6.87
C PHE A 27 1.12 -5.47 -7.43
N SER A 28 1.69 -4.59 -6.61
CA SER A 28 2.27 -3.32 -7.05
C SER A 28 3.43 -3.52 -8.04
N ILE A 29 4.28 -4.53 -7.82
CA ILE A 29 5.38 -4.90 -8.72
C ILE A 29 4.83 -5.35 -10.07
N VAL A 30 3.85 -6.27 -10.07
CA VAL A 30 3.21 -6.76 -11.30
C VAL A 30 2.53 -5.63 -12.06
N SER A 31 1.83 -4.74 -11.34
CA SER A 31 1.18 -3.58 -11.93
C SER A 31 2.19 -2.63 -12.56
N ALA A 32 3.27 -2.28 -11.84
CA ALA A 32 4.31 -1.37 -12.33
C ALA A 32 5.01 -1.93 -13.58
N PHE A 33 5.24 -3.25 -13.63
CA PHE A 33 5.77 -3.93 -14.80
C PHE A 33 4.80 -3.85 -15.99
N PHE A 34 3.53 -4.17 -15.77
CA PHE A 34 2.50 -4.13 -16.80
C PHE A 34 2.34 -2.72 -17.39
N THR A 35 2.23 -1.69 -16.56
CA THR A 35 2.06 -0.31 -17.05
C THR A 35 3.37 0.26 -17.60
N GLY A 36 4.51 -0.07 -17.01
CA GLY A 36 5.82 0.42 -17.46
C GLY A 36 6.24 -0.10 -18.83
N LEU A 37 5.89 -1.35 -19.17
CA LEU A 37 6.09 -1.91 -20.51
C LEU A 37 4.93 -1.57 -21.45
N GLY A 38 3.70 -1.62 -20.95
CA GLY A 38 2.50 -1.43 -21.76
C GLY A 38 2.33 0.00 -22.26
N LEU A 39 2.76 1.01 -21.50
CA LEU A 39 2.61 2.43 -21.83
C LEU A 39 3.96 3.05 -22.20
N ASN A 40 4.66 2.46 -23.16
CA ASN A 40 6.00 2.90 -23.61
C ASN A 40 6.11 3.17 -25.12
N SER A 41 4.99 3.40 -25.83
CA SER A 41 5.10 3.87 -27.21
C SER A 41 5.54 5.34 -27.29
N GLU A 42 5.84 5.80 -28.50
CA GLU A 42 6.18 7.20 -28.79
C GLU A 42 5.12 8.19 -28.26
N ASP A 43 3.83 7.84 -28.33
CA ASP A 43 2.72 8.63 -27.78
C ASP A 43 2.82 8.86 -26.26
N TYR A 44 3.52 7.96 -25.55
CA TYR A 44 3.77 8.03 -24.11
C TYR A 44 5.19 8.51 -23.79
N GLY A 45 5.99 8.90 -24.79
CA GLY A 45 7.38 9.34 -24.64
C GLY A 45 8.40 8.20 -24.53
N GLY A 46 8.04 6.98 -24.95
CA GLY A 46 8.95 5.84 -25.03
C GLY A 46 9.38 5.52 -26.47
N THR A 47 10.05 4.38 -26.64
CA THR A 47 10.66 3.98 -27.92
C THR A 47 10.03 2.74 -28.54
N PHE A 48 9.01 2.16 -27.91
CA PHE A 48 8.41 0.92 -28.38
C PHE A 48 7.48 1.17 -29.56
N SER A 49 7.55 0.29 -30.57
CA SER A 49 6.63 0.31 -31.71
C SER A 49 5.22 -0.20 -31.38
N TRP A 50 5.03 -0.74 -30.17
CA TRP A 50 3.77 -1.28 -29.67
C TRP A 50 3.46 -0.69 -28.29
N SER A 51 2.17 -0.58 -27.97
CA SER A 51 1.70 -0.20 -26.64
C SER A 51 0.35 -0.82 -26.35
N VAL A 52 0.12 -1.15 -25.08
CA VAL A 52 -1.22 -1.42 -24.55
C VAL A 52 -1.93 -0.08 -24.45
N GLY A 53 -2.88 0.18 -25.36
CA GLY A 53 -3.62 1.44 -25.33
C GLY A 53 -4.28 1.71 -23.98
N PHE A 54 -4.35 2.98 -23.59
CA PHE A 54 -4.90 3.41 -22.28
C PHE A 54 -6.24 2.76 -21.93
N ASN A 55 -7.17 2.66 -22.90
CA ASN A 55 -8.47 2.01 -22.69
C ASN A 55 -8.36 0.53 -22.32
N ALA A 56 -7.37 -0.19 -22.86
CA ALA A 56 -7.12 -1.58 -22.52
C ALA A 56 -6.58 -1.71 -21.08
N VAL A 57 -5.68 -0.81 -20.65
CA VAL A 57 -5.21 -0.75 -19.25
C VAL A 57 -6.39 -0.49 -18.31
N MET A 58 -7.24 0.50 -18.62
CA MET A 58 -8.43 0.80 -17.83
C MET A 58 -9.41 -0.39 -17.79
N GLY A 59 -9.56 -1.11 -18.90
CA GLY A 59 -10.37 -2.33 -18.99
C GLY A 59 -9.86 -3.45 -18.09
N VAL A 60 -8.55 -3.66 -18.01
CA VAL A 60 -7.93 -4.62 -17.08
C VAL A 60 -8.21 -4.22 -15.63
N CYS A 61 -8.03 -2.95 -15.28
CA CYS A 61 -8.33 -2.46 -13.92
C CYS A 61 -9.82 -2.64 -13.55
N ALA A 62 -10.72 -2.36 -14.48
CA ALA A 62 -12.15 -2.57 -14.29
C ALA A 62 -12.48 -4.06 -14.11
N GLY A 63 -11.93 -4.93 -14.96
CA GLY A 63 -12.10 -6.38 -14.88
C GLY A 63 -11.64 -6.95 -13.54
N MET A 64 -10.45 -6.54 -13.06
CA MET A 64 -9.95 -6.95 -11.75
C MET A 64 -10.85 -6.45 -10.61
N SER A 65 -11.41 -5.24 -10.71
CA SER A 65 -12.38 -4.71 -9.73
C SER A 65 -13.65 -5.58 -9.68
N PHE A 66 -14.16 -6.01 -10.84
CA PHE A 66 -15.31 -6.94 -10.91
C PHE A 66 -15.03 -8.32 -10.33
N ILE A 67 -13.76 -8.77 -10.29
CA ILE A 67 -13.36 -10.03 -9.64
C ILE A 67 -13.27 -9.86 -8.13
N VAL A 68 -12.77 -8.71 -7.65
CA VAL A 68 -12.64 -8.42 -6.22
C VAL A 68 -14.00 -8.33 -5.53
N LEU A 69 -15.02 -7.77 -6.19
CA LEU A 69 -16.37 -7.63 -5.62
C LEU A 69 -17.00 -8.96 -5.13
N PRO A 70 -17.14 -10.02 -5.97
CA PRO A 70 -17.67 -11.30 -5.52
C PRO A 70 -16.72 -11.97 -4.53
N PHE A 71 -15.41 -11.81 -4.69
CA PHE A 71 -14.44 -12.35 -3.73
C PHE A 71 -14.66 -11.76 -2.32
N CYS A 72 -14.76 -10.44 -2.21
CA CYS A 72 -15.09 -9.78 -0.95
C CYS A 72 -16.42 -10.27 -0.39
N TRP A 73 -17.45 -10.40 -1.23
CA TRP A 73 -18.78 -10.83 -0.79
C TRP A 73 -18.79 -12.27 -0.24
N PHE A 74 -18.09 -13.21 -0.88
CA PHE A 74 -18.12 -14.62 -0.50
C PHE A 74 -17.06 -15.00 0.53
N CYS A 75 -15.88 -14.37 0.49
CA CYS A 75 -14.74 -14.74 1.32
C CYS A 75 -14.62 -13.92 2.62
N ILE A 76 -15.08 -12.67 2.64
CA ILE A 76 -15.01 -11.85 3.85
C ILE A 76 -16.27 -12.09 4.69
N LYS A 77 -16.10 -12.77 5.82
CA LYS A 77 -17.15 -12.95 6.82
C LYS A 77 -16.82 -12.05 8.00
N GLU A 78 -17.61 -11.00 8.15
CA GLU A 78 -17.47 -10.07 9.28
C GLU A 78 -18.33 -10.54 10.45
N GLU A 79 -17.76 -10.51 11.66
CA GLU A 79 -18.51 -10.81 12.87
C GLU A 79 -19.56 -9.71 13.08
N ARG A 80 -20.83 -10.09 13.19
CA ARG A 80 -21.90 -9.10 13.41
C ARG A 80 -21.75 -8.53 14.81
N VAL A 81 -21.45 -7.24 14.89
CA VAL A 81 -21.43 -6.51 16.17
C VAL A 81 -22.84 -6.52 16.76
N THR A 82 -23.01 -7.27 17.85
CA THR A 82 -24.31 -7.52 18.51
C THR A 82 -24.77 -6.36 19.40
N SER A 83 -23.90 -5.37 19.64
CA SER A 83 -24.16 -4.21 20.49
C SER A 83 -24.16 -2.93 19.66
N GLY A 84 -25.27 -2.19 19.65
CA GLY A 84 -25.32 -0.86 19.07
C GLY A 84 -24.35 0.10 19.77
N PRO A 85 -23.87 1.17 19.09
CA PRO A 85 -22.90 2.08 19.68
C PRO A 85 -23.49 2.76 20.92
N SER A 86 -22.80 2.62 22.07
CA SER A 86 -23.23 3.21 23.36
C SER A 86 -23.21 4.74 23.36
N LYS A 87 -22.52 5.37 22.40
CA LYS A 87 -22.42 6.83 22.23
C LYS A 87 -22.60 7.19 20.76
N SER A 88 -23.01 8.43 20.50
CA SER A 88 -22.94 9.02 19.16
C SER A 88 -21.51 8.98 18.63
N VAL A 89 -21.34 8.63 17.35
CA VAL A 89 -20.04 8.54 16.67
C VAL A 89 -19.24 9.85 16.82
N PHE A 90 -19.91 10.99 16.75
CA PHE A 90 -19.25 12.31 16.89
C PHE A 90 -18.69 12.53 18.30
N VAL A 91 -19.39 12.06 19.33
CA VAL A 91 -18.92 12.15 20.72
C VAL A 91 -17.70 11.24 20.93
N PHE A 92 -17.75 10.01 20.40
CA PHE A 92 -16.62 9.09 20.44
C PHE A 92 -15.38 9.66 19.75
N LEU A 93 -15.54 10.22 18.54
CA LEU A 93 -14.44 10.83 17.80
C LEU A 93 -13.86 12.04 18.53
N TYR A 94 -14.71 12.90 19.12
CA TYR A 94 -14.27 14.05 19.90
C TYR A 94 -13.44 13.63 21.11
N GLU A 95 -13.91 12.66 21.90
CA GLU A 95 -13.17 12.09 23.03
C GLU A 95 -11.86 11.42 22.59
N LEU A 96 -11.84 10.76 21.43
CA LEU A 96 -10.66 10.10 20.89
C LEU A 96 -9.57 11.12 20.52
N VAL A 97 -9.95 12.22 19.84
CA VAL A 97 -9.03 13.29 19.44
C VAL A 97 -8.42 14.00 20.65
N GLN A 98 -9.16 14.15 21.76
CA GLN A 98 -8.64 14.76 22.98
C GLN A 98 -7.48 13.98 23.63
N ARG A 99 -7.28 12.69 23.29
CA ARG A 99 -6.18 11.90 23.84
C ARG A 99 -4.83 12.43 23.36
N LYS A 100 -3.89 12.60 24.31
CA LYS A 100 -2.57 13.19 24.04
C LYS A 100 -1.80 12.50 22.90
N THR A 101 -1.86 11.17 22.84
CA THR A 101 -1.20 10.39 21.79
C THR A 101 -1.86 10.61 20.43
N ILE A 102 -3.18 10.72 20.39
CA ILE A 102 -3.95 10.79 19.14
C ILE A 102 -3.76 12.15 18.47
N TYR A 103 -3.94 13.28 19.17
CA TYR A 103 -3.76 14.58 18.50
C TYR A 103 -2.32 14.79 18.03
N ARG A 104 -1.31 14.29 18.78
CA ARG A 104 0.10 14.36 18.37
C ARG A 104 0.35 13.54 17.12
N TYR A 105 -0.20 12.33 17.07
CA TYR A 105 -0.13 11.48 15.89
C TYR A 105 -0.82 12.12 14.67
N ILE A 106 -2.01 12.70 14.85
CA ILE A 106 -2.74 13.40 13.78
C ILE A 106 -1.90 14.58 13.26
N ALA A 107 -1.38 15.42 14.16
CA ALA A 107 -0.54 16.56 13.77
C ALA A 107 0.72 16.11 13.02
N PHE A 108 1.43 15.12 13.54
CA PHE A 108 2.59 14.53 12.87
C PHE A 108 2.23 14.01 11.48
N ARG A 109 1.14 13.22 11.37
CA ARG A 109 0.72 12.63 10.10
C ARG A 109 0.32 13.71 9.09
N PHE A 110 -0.35 14.78 9.54
CA PHE A 110 -0.70 15.93 8.69
C PHE A 110 0.56 16.60 8.14
N PHE A 111 1.47 17.06 8.99
CA PHE A 111 2.67 17.77 8.54
C PHE A 111 3.59 16.87 7.71
N TYR A 112 3.74 15.60 8.10
CA TYR A 112 4.46 14.61 7.32
C TYR A 112 3.89 14.49 5.91
N ASN A 113 2.57 14.33 5.75
CA ASN A 113 1.96 14.21 4.42
C ASN A 113 2.06 15.51 3.63
N VAL A 114 1.82 16.67 4.25
CA VAL A 114 1.94 17.98 3.57
C VAL A 114 3.36 18.15 3.03
N LEU A 115 4.39 17.90 3.84
CA LEU A 115 5.78 18.05 3.44
C LEU A 115 6.23 16.98 2.46
N ALA A 116 5.80 15.73 2.63
CA ALA A 116 6.15 14.62 1.74
C ALA A 116 5.46 14.69 0.37
N MET A 117 4.30 15.34 0.27
CA MET A 117 3.57 15.49 -0.99
C MET A 117 3.88 16.79 -1.74
N ILE A 118 4.82 17.62 -1.25
CA ILE A 118 5.35 18.74 -2.04
C ILE A 118 6.04 18.15 -3.27
N SER A 119 5.37 18.25 -4.41
CA SER A 119 5.83 17.72 -5.67
C SER A 119 5.51 18.69 -6.80
N VAL A 120 6.23 18.56 -7.91
CA VAL A 120 6.01 19.39 -9.10
C VAL A 120 5.08 18.64 -10.04
N THR A 121 3.93 19.23 -10.36
CA THR A 121 2.92 18.61 -11.26
C THR A 121 3.49 18.28 -12.65
N SER A 122 4.49 19.03 -13.10
CA SER A 122 5.21 18.79 -14.36
C SER A 122 6.43 17.89 -14.21
N SER A 123 6.61 17.19 -13.08
CA SER A 123 7.79 16.30 -12.86
C SER A 123 7.94 15.29 -14.00
N SER A 124 6.85 14.70 -14.47
CA SER A 124 6.84 13.78 -15.62
C SER A 124 7.24 14.46 -16.93
N ALA A 125 6.70 15.66 -17.20
CA ALA A 125 7.03 16.42 -18.42
C ALA A 125 8.48 16.92 -18.42
N ILE A 126 9.03 17.29 -17.25
CA ILE A 126 10.44 17.67 -17.10
C ILE A 126 11.34 16.44 -17.33
N GLN A 127 11.00 15.30 -16.73
CA GLN A 127 11.77 14.06 -16.90
C GLN A 127 11.79 13.60 -18.36
N SER A 128 10.65 13.64 -19.06
CA SER A 128 10.59 13.24 -20.47
C SER A 128 11.21 14.28 -21.41
N THR A 129 10.86 15.56 -21.25
CA THR A 129 11.20 16.62 -22.23
C THR A 129 12.61 17.17 -22.02
N TRP A 130 13.07 17.28 -20.77
CA TRP A 130 14.37 17.88 -20.44
C TRP A 130 15.46 16.85 -20.18
N ALA A 131 15.12 15.73 -19.53
CA ALA A 131 16.08 14.68 -19.20
C ALA A 131 16.05 13.48 -20.16
N GLY A 132 15.10 13.45 -21.11
CA GLY A 132 14.97 12.36 -22.09
C GLY A 132 14.72 11.00 -21.45
N VAL A 133 14.16 10.96 -20.24
CA VAL A 133 13.94 9.72 -19.50
C VAL A 133 12.76 8.98 -20.09
N GLU A 134 13.00 7.74 -20.51
CA GLU A 134 11.94 6.88 -21.02
C GLU A 134 10.98 6.43 -19.89
N PRO A 135 9.68 6.27 -20.18
CA PRO A 135 8.68 5.83 -19.19
C PRO A 135 9.00 4.50 -18.51
N ILE A 136 9.75 3.62 -19.19
CA ILE A 136 10.16 2.31 -18.69
C ILE A 136 11.06 2.45 -17.46
N ASN A 137 11.90 3.49 -17.41
CA ASN A 137 12.78 3.75 -16.28
C ASN A 137 11.96 4.04 -15.01
N ASN A 138 10.86 4.79 -15.14
CA ASN A 138 9.96 5.08 -14.03
C ASN A 138 9.22 3.81 -13.58
N GLY A 139 8.79 2.96 -14.52
CA GLY A 139 8.22 1.65 -14.22
C GLY A 139 9.17 0.74 -13.44
N ILE A 140 10.42 0.63 -13.89
CA ILE A 140 11.48 -0.15 -13.23
C ILE A 140 11.80 0.43 -11.85
N ALA A 141 11.94 1.74 -11.72
CA ALA A 141 12.21 2.39 -10.44
C ALA A 141 11.10 2.12 -9.42
N THR A 142 9.83 2.22 -9.84
CA THR A 142 8.66 1.92 -9.01
C THR A 142 8.64 0.45 -8.59
N MET A 143 8.94 -0.45 -9.53
CA MET A 143 9.04 -1.88 -9.28
C MET A 143 10.14 -2.21 -8.26
N LEU A 144 11.33 -1.64 -8.43
CA LEU A 144 12.46 -1.83 -7.52
C LEU A 144 12.15 -1.29 -6.12
N ALA A 145 11.53 -0.11 -6.03
CA ALA A 145 11.12 0.46 -4.75
C ALA A 145 10.10 -0.45 -4.03
N ALA A 146 9.09 -0.95 -4.74
CA ALA A 146 8.10 -1.88 -4.19
C ALA A 146 8.76 -3.20 -3.75
N PHE A 147 9.69 -3.74 -4.55
CA PHE A 147 10.43 -4.95 -4.23
C PHE A 147 11.31 -4.80 -2.99
N LEU A 148 12.08 -3.72 -2.90
CA LEU A 148 12.91 -3.44 -1.72
C LEU A 148 12.06 -3.24 -0.46
N THR A 149 10.92 -2.57 -0.59
CA THR A 149 10.00 -2.38 0.54
C THR A 149 9.40 -3.71 0.99
N MET A 150 8.97 -4.55 0.04
CA MET A 150 8.47 -5.91 0.32
C MET A 150 9.52 -6.76 1.06
N LEU A 151 10.78 -6.74 0.61
CA LEU A 151 11.88 -7.45 1.27
C LEU A 151 12.14 -6.90 2.68
N GLY A 152 12.10 -5.58 2.87
CA GLY A 152 12.23 -4.96 4.18
C GLY A 152 11.13 -5.42 5.15
N THR A 153 9.88 -5.51 4.68
CA THR A 153 8.75 -6.01 5.48
C THR A 153 8.89 -7.50 5.82
N LEU A 154 9.33 -8.33 4.88
CA LEU A 154 9.59 -9.76 5.12
C LEU A 154 10.73 -9.96 6.12
N PHE A 155 11.81 -9.19 5.98
CA PHE A 155 12.97 -9.28 6.86
C PHE A 155 12.61 -8.88 8.30
N THR A 156 11.88 -7.78 8.47
CA THR A 156 11.41 -7.34 9.80
C THR A 156 10.45 -8.34 10.45
N SER A 157 9.59 -8.99 9.65
CA SER A 157 8.69 -10.05 10.12
C SER A 157 9.44 -11.31 10.55
N SER A 158 10.46 -11.71 9.78
CA SER A 158 11.34 -12.84 10.12
C SER A 158 12.12 -12.61 11.42
N LEU A 159 12.67 -11.40 11.63
CA LEU A 159 13.37 -11.04 12.85
C LEU A 159 12.48 -11.11 14.09
N LYS A 160 11.24 -10.61 14.00
CA LYS A 160 10.27 -10.73 15.10
C LYS A 160 9.99 -12.20 15.46
N ASN A 161 9.84 -13.05 14.45
CA ASN A 161 9.55 -14.46 14.65
C ASN A 161 10.73 -15.21 15.30
N GLN A 162 11.97 -14.91 14.89
CA GLN A 162 13.18 -15.46 15.50
C GLN A 162 13.31 -15.05 16.98
N ASN A 163 13.14 -13.76 17.30
CA ASN A 163 13.23 -13.27 18.68
C ASN A 163 12.20 -13.94 19.60
N TYR A 164 10.97 -14.15 19.11
CA TYR A 164 9.95 -14.88 19.86
C TYR A 164 10.32 -16.35 20.13
N PHE A 165 10.86 -17.04 19.12
CA PHE A 165 11.29 -18.43 19.27
C PHE A 165 12.35 -18.56 20.37
N PHE A 166 13.32 -17.63 20.42
CA PHE A 166 14.32 -17.61 21.48
C PHE A 166 13.73 -17.33 22.87
N GLU A 167 12.75 -16.42 22.98
CA GLU A 167 12.10 -16.11 24.26
C GLU A 167 11.26 -17.27 24.81
N VAL A 168 10.58 -18.06 23.96
CA VAL A 168 9.67 -19.13 24.39
C VAL A 168 10.35 -20.49 24.56
N VAL A 169 11.41 -20.78 23.80
CA VAL A 169 12.07 -22.10 23.82
C VAL A 169 13.25 -22.16 24.79
N LEU A 170 13.85 -21.03 25.15
CA LEU A 170 15.01 -20.98 26.07
C LEU A 170 14.66 -20.52 27.50
N GLN A 171 13.37 -20.34 27.82
CA GLN A 171 12.86 -20.10 29.19
C GLN A 171 12.03 -21.30 29.66
#